data_AF-A0A9X4EE55-F1
#
_entry.id   AF-A0A9X4EE55-F1
#
_cell.length_a   1.000
_cell.length_b   1.000
_cell.length_c   1.000
_cell.angle_alpha   90.00
_cell.angle_beta   90.00
_cell.angle_gamma   90.00
#
_symmetry.space_group_name_H-M   'P 1'
#
loop_
_entity.id
_entity.type
_entity.pdbx_description
1 polymer ?
#
loop_
_entity_poly.entity_id
_entity_poly.type
_entity_poly.pdbx_seq_one_letter_code
_entity_poly.pdbx_strand_id
1 'polypeptide(L)' 'MLTLYRLENGALTKRQAGAPCVADDLWIDMIDPTREEETQVEKALGVEVPTREEMREIESSRQLYKVGATPWS' A
#
# COMPACT_ATOMS: atom_id res chain seq x y z
N MET A 1 5.66 -10.86 0.88
CA MET A 1 4.53 -11.40 0.10
C MET A 1 3.71 -10.26 -0.49
N LEU A 2 3.60 -10.23 -1.82
CA LEU A 2 2.74 -9.28 -2.55
C LEU A 2 1.36 -9.83 -2.90
N THR A 3 0.32 -9.02 -2.70
CA THR A 3 -1.00 -9.23 -3.32
C THR A 3 -1.41 -8.01 -4.13
N LEU A 4 -1.73 -8.22 -5.41
CA LEU A 4 -2.12 -7.16 -6.34
C LEU A 4 -3.62 -7.16 -6.57
N TYR A 5 -4.21 -5.98 -6.66
CA TYR A 5 -5.64 -5.80 -6.92
C TYR A 5 -5.86 -4.81 -8.06
N ARG A 6 -6.86 -5.09 -8.88
CA ARG A 6 -7.33 -4.23 -9.97
C ARG A 6 -8.79 -3.90 -9.79
N LEU A 7 -9.19 -2.72 -10.24
CA LEU A 7 -10.61 -2.35 -10.32
C LEU A 7 -11.23 -2.97 -11.57
N GLU A 8 -12.19 -3.87 -11.37
CA GLU A 8 -12.97 -4.49 -12.44
C GLU A 8 -14.45 -4.38 -12.09
N ASN A 9 -15.26 -3.81 -12.99
CA ASN A 9 -16.70 -3.63 -12.79
C ASN A 9 -17.08 -2.94 -11.47
N GLY A 10 -16.23 -2.03 -10.99
CA GLY A 10 -16.44 -1.30 -9.73
C GLY A 10 -16.05 -2.08 -8.46
N ALA A 11 -15.47 -3.27 -8.58
CA ALA A 11 -14.98 -4.07 -7.46
C ALA A 11 -13.46 -4.28 -7.55
N LEU A 12 -12.80 -4.42 -6.41
CA LEU A 12 -11.40 -4.82 -6.35
C LEU A 12 -11.28 -6.33 -6.56
N THR A 13 -10.72 -6.73 -7.69
CA THR A 13 -10.42 -8.12 -8.00
C THR A 13 -8.95 -8.41 -7.71
N LYS A 14 -8.69 -9.46 -6.93
CA LYS A 14 -7.33 -9.96 -6.68
C LYS A 14 -6.75 -10.55 -7.96
N ARG A 15 -5.54 -10.14 -8.32
CA ARG A 15 -4.80 -10.70 -9.46
C ARG A 15 -4.16 -12.04 -9.12
N GLN A 16 -3.83 -12.79 -10.16
CA GLN A 16 -3.12 -14.06 -10.04
C GLN A 16 -1.81 -13.90 -9.25
N ALA A 17 -1.56 -14.83 -8.33
CA ALA A 17 -0.31 -14.86 -7.59
C ALA A 17 0.90 -14.99 -8.53
N GLY A 18 1.96 -14.22 -8.27
CA GLY A 18 3.15 -14.18 -9.13
C GLY A 18 2.98 -13.36 -10.41
N ALA A 19 1.80 -12.79 -10.69
CA ALA A 19 1.66 -11.82 -11.76
C ALA A 19 2.50 -10.58 -11.45
N PRO A 20 3.12 -9.95 -12.47
CA PRO A 20 3.95 -8.79 -12.21
C PRO A 20 3.13 -7.57 -11.83
N CYS A 21 3.67 -6.76 -10.92
CA CYS A 21 3.17 -5.42 -10.62
C CYS A 21 3.23 -4.55 -11.87
N VAL A 22 2.16 -3.81 -12.13
CA VAL A 22 2.06 -2.85 -13.25
C VAL A 22 1.43 -1.55 -12.77
N ALA A 23 1.62 -0.46 -13.52
CA ALA A 23 1.10 0.86 -13.17
C ALA A 23 -0.43 0.92 -12.99
N ASP A 24 -1.18 0.01 -13.64
CA ASP A 24 -2.64 -0.07 -13.57
C ASP A 24 -3.16 -0.85 -12.34
N ASP A 25 -2.28 -1.38 -11.48
CA ASP A 25 -2.71 -2.00 -10.23
C ASP A 25 -3.18 -0.92 -9.26
N LEU A 26 -4.44 -1.02 -8.82
CA LEU A 26 -5.06 0.02 -7.99
C LEU A 26 -4.63 -0.09 -6.53
N TRP A 27 -4.43 -1.31 -6.05
CA TRP A 27 -3.96 -1.56 -4.69
C TRP A 27 -2.96 -2.71 -4.68
N ILE A 28 -1.82 -2.44 -4.06
CA ILE A 28 -0.74 -3.39 -3.81
C ILE A 28 -0.63 -3.55 -2.30
N ASP A 29 -0.88 -4.77 -1.82
CA ASP A 29 -0.71 -5.15 -0.42
C ASP A 29 0.64 -5.84 -0.24
N MET A 30 1.46 -5.29 0.66
CA MET A 30 2.84 -5.72 0.90
C MET A 30 2.99 -6.21 2.34
N ILE A 31 2.87 -7.52 2.55
CA ILE A 31 3.05 -8.15 3.86
C ILE A 31 4.42 -8.79 3.90
N ASP A 32 5.33 -8.19 4.67
CA ASP A 32 6.73 -8.61 4.77
C ASP A 32 7.34 -8.95 3.39
N PRO A 33 7.40 -7.96 2.47
CA PRO A 33 7.88 -8.19 1.12
C PRO A 33 9.37 -8.55 1.11
N THR A 34 9.78 -9.37 0.14
CA THR A 34 11.22 -9.56 -0.12
C THR A 34 11.79 -8.35 -0.88
N ARG A 35 13.11 -8.20 -0.92
CA ARG A 35 13.73 -7.08 -1.67
C ARG A 35 13.43 -7.12 -3.16
N GLU A 36 13.29 -8.32 -3.72
CA GLU A 36 12.90 -8.52 -5.12
C GLU A 36 11.46 -8.04 -5.37
N GLU A 37 10.55 -8.36 -4.45
CA GLU A 37 9.16 -7.90 -4.47
C GLU A 37 9.08 -6.37 -4.36
N GLU A 38 9.82 -5.75 -3.44
CA GLU A 38 9.91 -4.29 -3.31
C GLU A 38 10.43 -3.64 -4.60
N THR A 39 11.59 -4.10 -5.10
CA THR A 39 12.21 -3.57 -6.33
C THR A 39 11.26 -3.65 -7.53
N GLN A 40 10.44 -4.70 -7.59
CA GLN A 40 9.44 -4.86 -8.64
C GLN A 40 8.36 -3.79 -8.57
N VAL A 41 7.85 -3.49 -7.37
CA VAL A 41 6.86 -2.43 -7.15
C VAL A 41 7.45 -1.06 -7.47
N GLU A 42 8.68 -0.79 -7.01
CA GLU A 42 9.38 0.46 -7.27
C GLU A 42 9.57 0.72 -8.77
N LYS A 43 10.02 -0.30 -9.50
CA LYS A 43 10.17 -0.21 -10.97
C LYS A 43 8.85 -0.02 -11.69
N ALA A 44 7.78 -0.67 -11.22
CA ALA A 44 6.47 -0.59 -11.85
C ALA A 44 5.80 0.77 -11.67
N LEU A 45 6.01 1.41 -10.51
CA LEU A 45 5.33 2.65 -10.13
C LEU A 45 6.23 3.89 -10.20
N GLY A 46 7.55 3.73 -10.25
CA GLY A 46 8.51 4.83 -10.19
C GLY A 46 8.57 5.51 -8.81
N VAL A 47 8.21 4.79 -7.74
CA VAL A 47 8.25 5.27 -6.35
C VAL A 47 9.22 4.41 -5.53
N GLU A 48 9.73 4.92 -4.41
CA GLU A 48 10.52 4.13 -3.48
C GLU A 48 9.62 3.51 -2.40
N VAL A 49 9.88 2.26 -2.03
CA VAL A 49 9.19 1.60 -0.91
C VAL A 49 9.89 2.02 0.38
N PRO A 50 9.18 2.62 1.35
CA PRO A 50 9.81 3.09 2.58
C PRO A 50 10.41 1.94 3.37
N THR A 51 11.57 2.20 3.95
CA THR A 51 12.27 1.25 4.81
C THR A 51 11.52 1.04 6.12
N ARG A 52 11.80 -0.08 6.81
CA ARG A 52 11.22 -0.37 8.13
C ARG A 52 11.54 0.68 9.19
N GLU A 53 12.65 1.41 9.04
CA GLU A 53 13.05 2.47 9.96
C GLU A 53 12.19 3.73 9.73
N GLU A 54 12.05 4.17 8.48
CA GLU A 54 11.16 5.28 8.10
C GLU A 54 9.70 5.01 8.46
N MET A 55 9.24 3.76 8.34
CA MET A 55 7.89 3.37 8.77
C MET A 55 7.65 3.54 10.29
N ARG A 56 8.68 3.34 11.14
CA ARG A 56 8.57 3.53 12.60
C ARG A 56 8.51 4.99 13.00
N GLU A 57 9.19 5.87 12.26
CA GLU A 57 9.12 7.31 12.50
C GLU A 57 7.70 7.84 12.27
N ILE A 58 7.02 7.33 11.23
CA ILE A 58 5.61 7.65 10.96
C ILE A 58 4.71 7.18 12.12
N GLU A 59 4.95 5.99 12.68
CA GLU A 59 4.15 5.44 13.79
C GLU A 59 4.23 6.28 15.07
N SER A 60 5.40 6.87 15.34
CA SER A 60 5.61 7.76 16.50
C SER A 60 4.86 9.10 16.35
N SER A 61 4.71 9.58 15.10
CA SER A 61 3.98 10.81 14.76
C SER A 61 2.48 10.61 14.51
N ARG A 62 1.99 9.36 14.46
CA ARG A 62 0.59 9.00 14.21
C ARG A 62 -0.28 9.21 15.46
N GLN A 63 -0.31 10.44 15.97
CA GLN A 63 -1.41 10.85 16.82
C GLN A 63 -2.63 11.03 15.91
N LEU A 64 -3.46 9.97 15.82
CA LEU A 64 -4.78 10.01 15.20
C LEU A 64 -5.59 11.15 15.84
N TYR A 65 -5.55 12.36 15.27
CA TYR A 65 -6.43 13.44 15.68
C TYR A 65 -7.81 13.18 15.07
N LYS A 66 -8.61 12.37 15.78
CA LYS A 66 -10.04 12.33 15.56
C LYS A 66 -10.57 13.65 16.13
N VAL A 67 -10.84 14.64 15.27
CA VAL A 67 -11.74 15.74 15.68
C VAL A 67 -13.08 15.07 15.98
N GLY A 68 -13.30 14.86 17.27
CA GLY A 68 -14.56 14.38 17.80
C GLY A 68 -15.68 15.32 17.38
N ALA A 69 -16.80 14.70 17.03
CA ALA A 69 -18.15 15.24 16.95
C ALA A 69 -18.28 16.67 17.48
N THR A 70 -18.78 17.58 16.62
CA THR A 70 -19.38 18.83 17.08
C THR A 70 -20.43 18.52 18.14
N PRO A 71 -20.27 18.99 19.40
CA PRO A 71 -21.30 18.93 20.41
C PRO A 71 -21.89 20.33 20.57
N TRP A 72 -22.54 20.85 19.54
CA TRP A 72 -23.32 22.07 19.67
C TRP A 72 -24.61 21.94 18.85
N SER A 73 -25.66 21.64 19.61
CA SER A 73 -27.04 22.14 19.50
C SER A 73 -27.76 22.10 18.16
#